data_AF-A0A0J6TG43-F1
#
_entry.id   AF-A0A0J6TG43-F1
#
_cell.length_a   1.000
_cell.length_b   1.000
_cell.length_c   1.000
_cell.angle_alpha   90.00
_cell.angle_beta   90.00
_cell.angle_gamma   90.00
#
_symmetry.space_group_name_H-M   'P 1'
#
loop_
_entity.id
_entity.type
_entity.pdbx_description
1 polymer ?
#
loop_
_entity_poly.entity_id
_entity_poly.type
_entity_poly.pdbx_seq_one_letter_code
_entity_poly.pdbx_strand_id
1 'polypeptide(L)'
;MTLIYKICPADLWREAETAGRFDGAPVDLTDGFIHFSTAAQAPETAIKHFSGQDNLLLIAVDAEALGKALRYEPSRGGALFPHLYGPLPLAAVRSVAPLPAGPDGIHIFPDLTRG
;
A
#
# COMPACT_ATOMS: atom_id res chain seq x y z
N MET A 1 -15.60 7.81 -0.77
CA MET A 1 -14.16 8.05 -0.56
C MET A 1 -13.43 6.92 -1.27
N THR A 2 -12.42 7.22 -2.08
CA THR A 2 -11.69 6.15 -2.80
C THR A 2 -10.46 5.73 -2.00
N LEU A 3 -10.44 4.48 -1.51
CA LEU A 3 -9.30 3.92 -0.79
C LEU A 3 -8.32 3.23 -1.73
N ILE A 4 -7.03 3.48 -1.49
CA ILE A 4 -5.90 2.75 -2.07
C ILE A 4 -5.05 2.16 -0.95
N TYR A 5 -4.31 1.11 -1.26
CA TYR A 5 -3.68 0.26 -0.26
C TYR A 5 -2.18 0.14 -0.49
N LYS A 6 -1.42 0.24 0.60
CA LYS A 6 0.00 -0.08 0.65
C LYS A 6 0.20 -1.31 1.53
N ILE A 7 0.96 -2.29 1.03
CA ILE A 7 1.51 -3.37 1.84
C ILE A 7 2.91 -2.95 2.25
N CYS A 8 3.21 -2.97 3.55
CA CYS A 8 4.45 -2.44 4.10
C CYS A 8 4.94 -3.32 5.27
N PRO A 9 6.25 -3.59 5.39
CA PRO A 9 6.81 -4.15 6.62
C PRO A 9 6.53 -3.27 7.83
N ALA A 10 6.15 -3.87 8.95
CA ALA A 10 5.75 -3.12 10.15
C ALA A 10 6.86 -2.22 10.71
N ASP A 11 8.12 -2.64 10.60
CA ASP A 11 9.26 -1.86 11.10
C ASP A 11 9.47 -0.59 10.27
N LEU A 12 9.35 -0.70 8.94
CA LEU A 12 9.42 0.45 8.05
C LEU A 12 8.25 1.42 8.28
N TRP A 13 7.06 0.90 8.59
CA TRP A 13 5.92 1.74 8.95
C TRP A 13 6.17 2.51 10.26
N ARG A 14 6.75 1.87 11.28
CA ARG A 14 7.06 2.51 12.57
C ARG A 14 8.04 3.68 12.42
N GLU A 15 9.00 3.57 11.50
CA GLU A 15 9.88 4.68 11.13
C GLU A 15 9.09 5.85 10.53
N ALA A 16 8.13 5.57 9.65
CA ALA A 16 7.26 6.59 9.06
C ALA A 16 6.33 7.26 10.08
N GLU A 17 5.82 6.50 11.05
CA GLU A 17 5.06 7.07 12.18
C GLU A 17 5.91 8.06 12.98
N THR A 18 7.17 7.72 13.22
CA THR A 18 8.12 8.60 13.92
C THR A 18 8.44 9.86 13.10
N ALA A 19 8.54 9.73 11.77
CA ALA A 19 8.84 10.83 10.86
C ALA A 19 7.61 11.69 10.49
N GLY A 20 6.39 11.23 10.75
CA GLY A 20 5.14 11.88 10.33
C GLY A 20 4.83 11.77 8.83
N ARG A 21 5.64 11.02 8.08
CA ARG A 21 5.43 10.69 6.66
C ARG A 21 6.10 9.37 6.30
N PHE A 22 5.63 8.70 5.25
CA PHE A 22 6.26 7.52 4.67
C PHE A 22 6.92 7.90 3.34
N ASP A 23 8.25 7.82 3.26
CA ASP A 23 9.03 8.21 2.08
C ASP A 23 9.10 7.10 1.00
N GLY A 24 8.66 5.87 1.31
CA GLY A 24 8.66 4.73 0.39
C GLY A 24 9.46 3.53 0.90
N ALA A 25 9.12 2.33 0.40
CA ALA A 25 9.95 1.14 0.52
C ALA A 25 11.13 1.17 -0.46
N PRO A 26 12.15 0.30 -0.33
CA PRO A 26 13.31 0.33 -1.22
C PRO A 26 12.98 0.28 -2.73
N VAL A 27 11.95 -0.47 -3.11
CA VAL A 27 11.46 -0.51 -4.50
C VAL A 27 10.83 0.82 -4.93
N ASP A 28 10.07 1.48 -4.04
CA ASP A 28 9.44 2.77 -4.33
C ASP A 28 10.49 3.86 -4.57
N LEU A 29 11.55 3.86 -3.76
CA LEU A 29 12.67 4.78 -3.89
C LEU A 29 13.48 4.54 -5.18
N THR A 30 13.62 3.28 -5.57
CA THR A 30 14.29 2.89 -6.82
C THR A 30 13.50 3.34 -8.04
N ASP A 31 12.17 3.15 -8.02
CA ASP A 31 11.30 3.47 -9.14
C ASP A 31 10.87 4.94 -9.19
N GLY A 32 11.06 5.68 -8.09
CA GLY A 32 10.81 7.12 -7.98
C GLY A 32 9.37 7.50 -7.62
N PHE A 33 8.55 6.53 -7.19
CA PHE A 33 7.17 6.73 -6.73
C PHE A 33 6.74 5.62 -5.78
N ILE A 34 5.78 5.92 -4.89
CA ILE A 34 5.23 4.92 -3.97
C ILE A 34 4.13 4.13 -4.67
N HIS A 35 4.32 2.82 -4.75
CA HIS A 35 3.34 1.89 -5.30
C HIS A 35 2.18 1.68 -4.34
N PHE A 36 0.97 1.89 -4.85
CA PHE A 36 -0.27 1.49 -4.19
C PHE A 36 -1.01 0.46 -5.06
N SER A 37 -2.03 -0.16 -4.47
CA SER A 37 -2.98 -1.03 -5.17
C SER A 37 -4.40 -0.57 -4.83
N THR A 38 -5.34 -0.72 -5.76
CA THR A 38 -6.77 -0.65 -5.42
C THR A 38 -7.20 -1.88 -4.62
N ALA A 39 -8.40 -1.86 -4.05
CA ALA A 39 -8.96 -3.02 -3.32
C ALA A 39 -8.94 -4.30 -4.17
N ALA A 40 -9.24 -4.20 -5.47
CA ALA A 40 -9.24 -5.34 -6.39
C ALA A 40 -7.82 -5.84 -6.74
N GLN A 41 -6.80 -4.99 -6.60
CA GLN A 41 -5.41 -5.31 -6.95
C GLN A 41 -4.60 -5.81 -5.76
N ALA A 42 -4.92 -5.37 -4.53
CA ALA A 42 -4.12 -5.65 -3.34
C ALA A 42 -3.89 -7.15 -3.07
N PRO A 43 -4.87 -8.06 -3.24
CA PRO A 43 -4.65 -9.49 -3.07
C PRO A 43 -3.63 -10.08 -4.05
N GLU A 44 -3.69 -9.70 -5.34
CA GLU A 44 -2.72 -10.17 -6.33
C GLU A 44 -1.32 -9.61 -6.05
N THR A 45 -1.23 -8.34 -5.64
CA THR A 45 0.03 -7.72 -5.21
C THR A 45 0.65 -8.49 -4.04
N ALA A 46 -0.15 -8.87 -3.04
CA ALA A 46 0.31 -9.68 -1.91
C ALA A 46 0.86 -11.04 -2.35
N ILE A 47 0.11 -11.78 -3.18
CA ILE A 47 0.53 -13.09 -3.68
C ILE A 47 1.87 -12.98 -4.43
N LYS A 48 2.02 -11.96 -5.27
CA LYS A 48 3.19 -11.85 -6.16
C LYS A 48 4.47 -11.35 -5.49
N HIS A 49 4.35 -10.54 -4.44
CA HIS A 49 5.50 -9.85 -3.83
C HIS A 49 5.75 -10.20 -2.37
N PHE A 50 4.74 -10.69 -1.68
CA PHE A 50 4.75 -10.80 -0.22
C PHE A 50 4.43 -12.21 0.28
N SER A 51 4.15 -13.18 -0.60
CA SER A 51 3.79 -14.54 -0.19
C SER A 51 4.78 -15.15 0.81
N GLY A 52 4.24 -15.66 1.91
CA GLY A 52 5.01 -16.28 3.00
C GLY A 52 5.79 -15.29 3.88
N GLN A 53 5.69 -13.98 3.66
CA GLN A 53 6.30 -12.98 4.54
C GLN A 53 5.38 -12.68 5.72
N ASP A 54 5.94 -12.56 6.91
CA ASP A 54 5.22 -12.14 8.10
C ASP A 54 5.52 -10.67 8.43
N ASN A 55 4.91 -10.17 9.51
CA ASN A 55 5.12 -8.81 10.02
C ASN A 55 4.83 -7.71 8.98
N LEU A 56 3.80 -7.94 8.17
CA LEU A 56 3.29 -6.98 7.20
C LEU A 56 2.05 -6.25 7.72
N LEU A 57 1.90 -5.02 7.25
CA LEU A 57 0.75 -4.17 7.47
C LEU A 57 0.07 -3.88 6.14
N LEU A 58 -1.26 -3.79 6.19
CA LEU A 58 -2.08 -3.18 5.16
C LEU A 58 -2.48 -1.78 5.60
N ILE A 59 -2.05 -0.78 4.83
CA ILE A 59 -2.31 0.64 5.09
C ILE A 59 -3.33 1.12 4.08
N ALA A 60 -4.50 1.53 4.55
CA ALA A 60 -5.52 2.16 3.71
C ALA A 60 -5.35 3.67 3.69
N VAL A 61 -5.31 4.25 2.50
CA VAL A 61 -5.05 5.67 2.25
C VAL A 61 -6.18 6.27 1.43
N ASP A 62 -6.59 7.47 1.80
CA ASP A 62 -7.54 8.26 1.02
C ASP A 62 -6.87 8.84 -0.22
N ALA A 63 -7.27 8.34 -1.39
CA ALA A 63 -6.71 8.76 -2.67
C ALA A 63 -6.98 10.24 -2.97
N GLU A 64 -8.11 10.78 -2.52
CA GLU A 64 -8.51 12.17 -2.80
C GLU A 64 -7.60 13.15 -2.04
N ALA A 65 -7.15 12.77 -0.83
CA ALA A 65 -6.24 13.56 -0.01
C ALA A 65 -4.83 13.72 -0.63
N LEU A 66 -4.46 12.86 -1.59
CA LEU A 66 -3.15 12.89 -2.26
C LEU A 66 -3.12 13.83 -3.49
N GLY A 67 -4.28 14.26 -3.97
CA GLY A 67 -4.40 15.23 -5.06
C GLY A 67 -3.61 14.86 -6.32
N LYS A 68 -2.93 15.85 -6.92
CA LYS A 68 -2.23 15.72 -8.20
C LYS A 68 -0.94 14.87 -8.14
N ALA A 69 -0.44 14.56 -6.95
CA ALA A 69 0.74 13.73 -6.77
C ALA A 69 0.41 12.24 -7.02
N LEU A 70 -0.86 11.85 -6.84
CA LEU A 70 -1.34 10.52 -7.18
C LEU A 70 -1.68 10.43 -8.67
N ARG A 71 -1.10 9.44 -9.34
CA ARG A 71 -1.35 9.15 -10.76
C ARG A 71 -1.77 7.70 -10.92
N TYR A 72 -2.69 7.46 -11.84
CA TYR A 72 -3.11 6.11 -12.21
C TYR A 72 -2.46 5.77 -13.55
N GLU A 73 -1.52 4.83 -13.53
CA GLU A 73 -0.69 4.53 -14.69
C GLU A 73 -0.77 3.04 -15.08
N PRO A 74 -0.72 2.72 -16.38
CA PRO A 74 -0.73 1.33 -16.82
C PRO A 74 0.44 0.54 -16.24
N SER A 75 0.14 -0.61 -15.66
CA SER A 75 1.12 -1.55 -15.15
C SER A 75 0.79 -2.96 -15.65
N ARG A 76 0.71 -3.94 -14.76
CA ARG A 76 0.47 -5.35 -15.08
C ARG A 76 -0.85 -5.53 -15.82
N GLY A 77 -0.80 -6.24 -16.95
CA GLY A 77 -1.98 -6.54 -17.76
C GLY A 77 -2.69 -5.31 -18.32
N GLY A 78 -2.04 -4.14 -18.35
CA GLY A 78 -2.65 -2.87 -18.76
C GLY A 78 -3.60 -2.25 -17.73
N ALA A 79 -3.74 -2.85 -16.54
CA ALA A 79 -4.53 -2.27 -15.46
C ALA A 79 -3.83 -1.02 -14.90
N LEU A 80 -4.62 -0.02 -14.50
CA LEU A 80 -4.11 1.21 -13.92
C LEU A 80 -3.82 1.01 -12.43
N PHE A 81 -2.56 1.21 -12.03
CA PHE A 81 -2.15 1.18 -10.63
C PHE A 81 -1.95 2.60 -10.10
N PRO A 82 -2.34 2.88 -8.85
CA PRO A 82 -2.08 4.16 -8.21
C PRO A 82 -0.60 4.28 -7.81
N HIS A 83 0.06 5.34 -8.29
CA HIS A 83 1.44 5.70 -7.98
C HIS A 83 1.49 7.10 -7.38
N LEU A 84 2.09 7.24 -6.20
CA LEU A 84 2.26 8.54 -5.55
C LEU A 84 3.67 9.08 -5.79
N TYR A 85 3.74 10.24 -6.45
CA TYR A 85 4.99 10.96 -6.70
C TYR A 85 5.30 11.91 -5.54
N GLY A 86 5.99 11.39 -4.54
CA GLY A 86 6.36 12.09 -3.31
C GLY A 86 6.05 11.27 -2.06
N PRO A 87 6.36 11.80 -0.87
CA PRO A 87 6.10 11.09 0.37
C PRO A 87 4.60 10.99 0.65
N LEU A 88 4.19 9.90 1.30
CA LEU A 88 2.84 9.74 1.83
C LEU A 88 2.72 10.48 3.17
N PRO A 89 1.89 11.54 3.27
CA PRO A 89 1.60 12.17 4.56
C PRO A 89 0.73 11.25 5.42
N LEU A 90 1.05 11.09 6.70
CA LEU A 90 0.24 10.25 7.60
C LEU A 90 -1.20 10.76 7.77
N ALA A 91 -1.44 12.06 7.53
CA ALA A 91 -2.79 12.64 7.55
C ALA A 91 -3.73 12.07 6.46
N ALA A 92 -3.19 11.46 5.39
CA ALA A 92 -3.97 10.80 4.35
C ALA A 92 -4.32 9.33 4.70
N VAL A 93 -3.73 8.78 5.76
CA VAL A 93 -3.94 7.40 6.19
C VAL A 93 -5.26 7.28 6.93
N ARG A 94 -6.06 6.28 6.58
CA ARG A 94 -7.38 6.03 7.18
C ARG A 94 -7.36 4.85 8.14
N SER A 95 -6.57 3.83 7.85
CA SER A 95 -6.36 2.72 8.77
C SER A 95 -5.03 2.01 8.49
N VAL A 96 -4.53 1.34 9.53
CA VAL A 96 -3.39 0.46 9.48
C VAL A 96 -3.82 -0.83 10.16
N ALA A 97 -3.70 -1.96 9.47
CA ALA A 97 -4.10 -3.26 10.00
C ALA A 97 -2.99 -4.30 9.75
N PRO A 98 -2.78 -5.26 10.66
CA PRO A 98 -1.95 -6.42 10.38
C PRO A 98 -2.41 -7.17 9.13
N LEU A 99 -1.46 -7.67 8.34
CA LEU A 99 -1.71 -8.50 7.16
C LEU A 99 -1.03 -9.87 7.34
N PRO A 100 -1.56 -10.74 8.23
CA PRO A 100 -0.93 -12.03 8.51
C PRO A 100 -1.00 -12.96 7.30
N ALA A 101 0.01 -13.81 7.12
CA ALA A 101 -0.05 -14.92 6.19
C ALA A 101 -0.87 -16.08 6.78
N GLY A 102 -1.74 -16.67 5.96
CA GLY A 102 -2.42 -17.92 6.27
C GLY A 102 -1.48 -19.14 6.19
N PRO A 103 -1.96 -20.34 6.57
CA PRO A 103 -1.16 -21.57 6.53
C PRO A 103 -0.63 -21.95 5.14
N ASP A 104 -1.25 -21.43 4.09
CA ASP A 104 -0.90 -21.60 2.67
C ASP A 104 0.01 -20.49 2.13
N GLY A 105 0.47 -19.56 2.99
CA GLY A 105 1.28 -18.41 2.59
C GLY A 105 0.49 -17.31 1.87
N ILE A 106 -0.85 -17.39 1.87
CA ILE A 106 -1.76 -16.37 1.31
C ILE A 106 -2.17 -15.41 2.43
N HIS A 107 -2.04 -14.11 2.19
CA HIS A 107 -2.39 -13.10 3.18
C HIS A 107 -3.89 -13.01 3.43
N ILE A 108 -4.26 -12.87 4.70
CA ILE A 108 -5.64 -12.69 5.14
C ILE A 108 -5.94 -11.20 5.18
N PHE A 109 -6.72 -10.72 4.21
CA PHE A 109 -7.12 -9.31 4.14
C PHE A 109 -8.32 -9.02 5.03
N PRO A 110 -8.39 -7.83 5.66
CA PRO A 110 -9.63 -7.31 6.20
C PRO A 110 -10.64 -7.04 5.08
N ASP A 111 -11.89 -6.78 5.43
CA ASP A 111 -12.91 -6.38 4.45
C ASP A 111 -12.50 -5.08 3.72
N LEU A 112 -12.09 -5.22 2.46
CA LEU A 112 -11.64 -4.11 1.61
C LEU A 112 -12.80 -3.36 0.95
N THR A 113 -14.05 -3.77 1.16
CA THR A 113 -15.23 -3.15 0.55
C THR A 113 -15.79 -1.97 1.34
N ARG A 114 -15.31 -1.75 2.58
CA ARG A 114 -15.72 -0.62 3.42
C ARG A 114 -14.81 0.59 3.18
N GLY A 115 -15.27 1.50 2.33
CA GLY A 115 -14.70 2.84 2.10
C GLY A 115 -15.78 3.87 1.80
#